data_AF-A0A3D0MD04-F1
#
_entry.id   AF-A0A3D0MD04-F1
#
_cell.length_a   1.000
_cell.length_b   1.000
_cell.length_c   1.000
_cell.angle_alpha   90.00
_cell.angle_beta   90.00
_cell.angle_gamma   90.00
#
_symmetry.space_group_name_H-M   'P 1'
#
loop_
_entity.id
_entity.type
_entity.pdbx_description
1 polymer ?
#
loop_
_entity_poly.entity_id
_entity_poly.type
_entity_poly.pdbx_seq_one_letter_code
_entity_poly.pdbx_strand_id
1 'polypeptide(L)'
;MHFPYPRRKFLKAALTTGAASGLLFSAWGSKVLAALADPESSQLFSHGVASGDPTHDSVLLWTRVLPSGSATVDWELATDPDFTQMQQRGTTAATAARDHTVKVVVEDLQPGETYYYRFRVGEVVSEPGRTRTLPAGPLAQLGIAIASCSNYPFGFFNAYEIIANDADIDFVLHLGDYLYEYGADGWGAAEGAAIGRAHAPAHEIVSLQDYRERHAQYKTDLGSRLMHAAHPLISTWDDHESTNNPWLGGAQNHQPDTEGDWRTRRDASLQAYFEWMPVRDPEPGLSRAELWRHFSFGDLASLTTLETRHTGRSEQIDYGDHLEAIDNEADRDRFLQDILGDSSRSLLSA
;
A
#
# COMPACT_ATOMS: atom_id res chain seq x y z
N MET A 1 -5.50 18.27 -1.86
CA MET A 1 -6.70 18.32 -2.73
C MET A 1 -7.86 17.66 -1.99
N HIS A 2 -9.04 18.28 -1.91
CA HIS A 2 -10.24 17.65 -1.34
C HIS A 2 -10.84 16.77 -2.45
N PHE A 3 -10.85 15.45 -2.30
CA PHE A 3 -11.57 14.56 -3.21
C PHE A 3 -13.02 14.47 -2.71
N PRO A 4 -13.98 15.25 -3.25
CA PRO A 4 -15.34 15.18 -2.79
C PRO A 4 -15.93 13.81 -3.16
N TYR A 5 -16.05 12.91 -2.19
CA TYR A 5 -16.88 11.73 -2.35
C TYR A 5 -18.35 12.16 -2.43
N PRO A 6 -19.07 11.92 -3.54
CA PRO A 6 -20.46 12.30 -3.61
C PRO A 6 -21.28 11.41 -2.67
N ARG A 7 -21.73 11.98 -1.54
CA ARG A 7 -22.59 11.42 -0.47
C ARG A 7 -23.68 10.44 -0.94
N ARG A 8 -24.25 10.66 -2.13
CA ARG A 8 -25.33 9.84 -2.72
C ARG A 8 -24.87 8.48 -3.28
N LYS A 9 -23.58 8.32 -3.63
CA LYS A 9 -23.03 7.03 -4.09
C LYS A 9 -22.67 6.10 -2.92
N PHE A 10 -22.14 6.64 -1.82
CA PHE A 10 -21.80 5.86 -0.62
C PHE A 10 -23.04 5.23 0.04
N LEU A 11 -24.08 6.02 0.32
CA LEU A 11 -25.32 5.50 0.91
C LEU A 11 -26.06 4.52 -0.02
N LYS A 12 -26.05 4.75 -1.33
CA LYS A 12 -26.66 3.79 -2.27
C LYS A 12 -25.85 2.50 -2.35
N ALA A 13 -24.52 2.55 -2.46
CA ALA A 13 -23.67 1.36 -2.50
C ALA A 13 -23.77 0.56 -1.20
N ALA A 14 -23.59 1.19 -0.03
CA ALA A 14 -23.67 0.48 1.26
C ALA A 14 -25.05 -0.19 1.49
N LEU A 15 -26.16 0.46 1.06
CA LEU A 15 -27.51 -0.12 1.19
C LEU A 15 -27.84 -1.16 0.09
N THR A 16 -27.30 -1.04 -1.13
CA THR A 16 -27.55 -2.03 -2.20
C THR A 16 -26.66 -3.26 -2.10
N THR A 17 -25.40 -3.12 -1.68
CA THR A 17 -24.49 -4.25 -1.48
C THR A 17 -24.85 -5.04 -0.21
N GLY A 18 -25.30 -4.36 0.85
CA GLY A 18 -25.80 -5.01 2.07
C GLY A 18 -27.10 -5.80 1.87
N ALA A 19 -28.00 -5.35 0.99
CA ALA A 19 -29.26 -6.05 0.70
C ALA A 19 -29.12 -7.17 -0.35
N ALA A 20 -28.15 -7.09 -1.27
CA ALA A 20 -27.95 -8.08 -2.32
C ALA A 20 -26.98 -9.22 -1.95
N SER A 21 -26.09 -9.02 -0.97
CA SER A 21 -25.01 -9.98 -0.65
C SER A 21 -25.27 -10.87 0.57
N GLY A 22 -26.31 -10.59 1.38
CA GLY A 22 -26.61 -11.38 2.59
C GLY A 22 -25.50 -11.36 3.67
N LEU A 23 -24.50 -10.49 3.54
CA LEU A 23 -23.37 -10.39 4.46
C LEU A 23 -23.82 -9.68 5.74
N LEU A 24 -23.99 -10.44 6.81
CA LEU A 24 -24.08 -9.90 8.17
C LEU A 24 -22.70 -9.32 8.52
N PHE A 25 -22.58 -8.00 8.54
CA PHE A 25 -21.35 -7.35 9.01
C PHE A 25 -21.09 -7.72 10.47
N SER A 26 -19.84 -8.04 10.80
CA SER A 26 -19.40 -8.18 12.19
C SER A 26 -19.66 -6.88 12.98
N ALA A 27 -19.68 -6.97 14.32
CA ALA A 27 -19.85 -5.79 15.17
C ALA A 27 -18.79 -4.70 14.88
N TRP A 28 -17.57 -5.11 14.53
CA TRP A 28 -16.50 -4.22 14.08
C TRP A 28 -16.82 -3.60 12.71
N GLY A 29 -17.21 -4.39 11.70
CA GLY A 29 -17.51 -3.89 10.35
C GLY A 29 -18.65 -2.86 10.33
N SER A 30 -19.66 -3.05 11.19
CA SER A 30 -20.74 -2.08 11.37
C SER A 30 -20.26 -0.72 11.89
N LYS A 31 -19.25 -0.70 12.78
CA LYS A 31 -18.66 0.54 13.30
C LYS A 31 -17.82 1.27 12.26
N VAL A 32 -17.10 0.53 11.42
CA VAL A 32 -16.36 1.10 10.28
C VAL A 32 -17.33 1.84 9.36
N LEU A 33 -18.40 1.16 8.93
CA LEU A 33 -19.40 1.78 8.05
C LEU A 33 -20.08 3.01 8.69
N ALA A 34 -20.33 2.99 10.00
CA ALA A 34 -20.88 4.14 10.72
C ALA A 34 -19.92 5.34 10.71
N ALA A 35 -18.63 5.13 10.98
CA ALA A 35 -17.62 6.19 10.93
C ALA A 35 -17.43 6.75 9.50
N LEU A 36 -17.46 5.88 8.49
CA LEU A 36 -17.43 6.29 7.08
C LEU A 36 -18.65 7.13 6.68
N ALA A 37 -19.79 6.96 7.36
CA ALA A 37 -20.99 7.75 7.15
C ALA A 37 -20.99 9.10 7.89
N ASP A 38 -20.13 9.26 8.90
CA ASP A 38 -19.96 10.51 9.65
C ASP A 38 -19.18 11.55 8.79
N PRO A 39 -19.78 12.69 8.42
CA PRO A 39 -19.12 13.70 7.60
C PRO A 39 -17.84 14.29 8.21
N GLU A 40 -17.78 14.48 9.53
CA GLU A 40 -16.60 15.08 10.17
C GLU A 40 -15.44 14.11 10.16
N SER A 41 -15.70 12.87 10.57
CA SER A 41 -14.74 11.76 10.50
C SER A 41 -14.25 11.52 9.08
N SER A 42 -15.16 11.31 8.13
CA SER A 42 -14.83 11.00 6.73
C SER A 42 -14.15 12.16 5.99
N GLN A 43 -14.32 13.40 6.43
CA GLN A 43 -13.56 14.54 5.90
C GLN A 43 -12.15 14.60 6.46
N LEU A 44 -11.99 14.46 7.78
CA LEU A 44 -10.71 14.59 8.45
C LEU A 44 -9.80 13.38 8.19
N PHE A 45 -10.36 12.17 8.22
CA PHE A 45 -9.73 10.88 7.95
C PHE A 45 -10.15 10.33 6.58
N SER A 46 -10.08 11.18 5.55
CA SER A 46 -10.59 10.87 4.20
C SER A 46 -9.88 9.72 3.48
N HIS A 47 -8.71 9.30 3.95
CA HIS A 47 -7.90 8.21 3.40
C HIS A 47 -7.88 6.98 4.32
N GLY A 48 -8.72 7.02 5.35
CA GLY A 48 -8.88 5.99 6.36
C GLY A 48 -7.63 5.72 7.19
N VAL A 49 -7.66 4.53 7.79
CA VAL A 49 -6.63 4.04 8.70
C VAL A 49 -6.04 2.74 8.15
N ALA A 50 -4.79 2.44 8.50
CA ALA A 50 -4.12 1.21 8.12
C ALA A 50 -3.22 0.71 9.24
N SER A 51 -2.89 -0.57 9.22
CA SER A 51 -1.82 -1.13 10.04
C SER A 51 -0.92 -2.04 9.21
N GLY A 52 0.30 -2.27 9.64
CA GLY A 52 1.26 -3.06 8.86
C GLY A 52 2.59 -3.23 9.56
N ASP A 53 3.52 -3.86 8.84
CA ASP A 53 4.83 -4.29 9.34
C ASP A 53 4.81 -4.81 10.79
N PRO A 54 3.95 -5.83 11.07
CA PRO A 54 3.83 -6.40 12.41
C PRO A 54 5.11 -7.17 12.78
N THR A 55 5.46 -7.13 14.06
CA THR A 55 6.39 -8.05 14.71
C THR A 55 5.61 -8.93 15.69
N HIS A 56 6.31 -9.79 16.44
CA HIS A 56 5.69 -10.60 17.49
C HIS A 56 5.18 -9.75 18.67
N ASP A 57 5.67 -8.51 18.83
CA ASP A 57 5.42 -7.65 19.98
C ASP A 57 5.04 -6.22 19.59
N SER A 58 4.86 -5.93 18.31
CA SER A 58 4.53 -4.58 17.87
C SER A 58 3.80 -4.55 16.53
N VAL A 59 3.10 -3.45 16.28
CA VAL A 59 2.43 -3.15 15.01
C VAL A 59 2.63 -1.68 14.65
N LEU A 60 2.74 -1.37 13.36
CA LEU A 60 2.68 0.01 12.89
C LEU A 60 1.22 0.38 12.60
N LEU A 61 0.78 1.50 13.17
CA LEU A 61 -0.51 2.14 12.89
C LEU A 61 -0.29 3.35 11.97
N TRP A 62 -1.16 3.52 10.99
CA TRP A 62 -1.08 4.57 9.99
C TRP A 62 -2.43 5.27 9.80
N THR A 63 -2.40 6.58 9.58
CA THR A 63 -3.52 7.35 9.03
C THR A 63 -2.98 8.58 8.30
N ARG A 64 -3.82 9.23 7.49
CA ARG A 64 -3.59 10.62 7.08
C ARG A 64 -4.71 11.51 7.61
N VAL A 65 -4.35 12.66 8.14
CA VAL A 65 -5.31 13.68 8.58
C VAL A 65 -5.27 14.89 7.64
N LEU A 66 -6.41 15.55 7.44
CA LEU A 66 -6.51 16.81 6.68
C LEU A 66 -6.82 18.01 7.59
N PRO A 67 -5.90 18.39 8.50
CA PRO A 67 -6.10 19.53 9.37
C PRO A 67 -5.95 20.87 8.63
N SER A 68 -6.47 21.94 9.22
CA SER A 68 -6.22 23.32 8.75
C SER A 68 -4.79 23.83 9.02
N GLY A 69 -3.87 22.98 9.51
CA GLY A 69 -2.52 23.32 9.97
C GLY A 69 -1.79 22.11 10.57
N SER A 70 -0.80 22.29 11.46
CA SER A 70 -0.29 21.15 12.25
C SER A 70 -1.35 20.68 13.24
N ALA A 71 -1.55 19.37 13.35
CA ALA A 71 -2.50 18.79 14.30
C ALA A 71 -1.81 17.78 15.21
N THR A 72 -2.14 17.84 16.50
CA THR A 72 -1.89 16.73 17.41
C THR A 72 -2.96 15.66 17.13
N VAL A 73 -2.50 14.44 16.90
CA VAL A 73 -3.32 13.27 16.65
C VAL A 73 -3.15 12.33 17.83
N ASP A 74 -4.23 12.07 18.55
CA ASP A 74 -4.24 11.03 19.57
C ASP A 74 -4.44 9.67 18.89
N TRP A 75 -3.80 8.64 19.41
CA TRP A 75 -3.99 7.26 18.99
C TRP A 75 -4.33 6.40 20.20
N GLU A 76 -5.20 5.43 19.97
CA GLU A 76 -5.73 4.53 20.99
C GLU A 76 -5.67 3.09 20.46
N LEU A 77 -5.19 2.17 21.29
CA LEU A 77 -5.18 0.73 21.05
C LEU A 77 -5.95 0.02 22.18
N ALA A 78 -6.84 -0.90 21.83
CA ALA A 78 -7.67 -1.66 22.74
C ALA A 78 -7.72 -3.14 22.34
N THR A 79 -8.15 -3.99 23.27
CA THR A 79 -8.37 -5.43 23.01
C THR A 79 -9.80 -5.74 22.57
N ASP A 80 -10.69 -4.75 22.56
CA ASP A 80 -12.08 -4.87 22.14
C ASP A 80 -12.50 -3.75 21.17
N PRO A 81 -13.44 -4.02 20.25
CA PRO A 81 -13.87 -3.05 19.23
C PRO A 81 -14.70 -1.88 19.79
N ASP A 82 -15.12 -1.95 21.07
CA ASP A 82 -15.83 -0.87 21.76
C ASP A 82 -14.89 0.08 22.52
N PHE A 83 -13.57 -0.20 22.53
CA PHE A 83 -12.55 0.56 23.25
C PHE A 83 -12.86 0.68 24.75
N THR A 84 -13.41 -0.39 25.35
CA THR A 84 -13.70 -0.48 26.79
C THR A 84 -12.49 -0.99 27.58
N GLN A 85 -11.62 -1.76 26.94
CA GLN A 85 -10.38 -2.33 27.47
C GLN A 85 -9.18 -1.70 26.75
N MET A 86 -8.83 -0.49 27.18
CA MET A 86 -7.69 0.25 26.64
C MET A 86 -6.38 -0.44 26.99
N GLN A 87 -5.60 -0.79 25.96
CA GLN A 87 -4.26 -1.38 26.10
C GLN A 87 -3.20 -0.29 26.16
N GLN A 88 -3.17 0.59 25.17
CA GLN A 88 -2.20 1.69 25.06
C GLN A 88 -2.84 2.90 24.39
N ARG A 89 -2.26 4.08 24.63
CA ARG A 89 -2.64 5.33 23.95
C ARG A 89 -1.47 6.30 23.95
N GLY A 90 -1.49 7.25 23.04
CA GLY A 90 -0.49 8.31 22.99
C GLY A 90 -0.89 9.40 22.03
N THR A 91 0.06 10.31 21.77
CA THR A 91 -0.14 11.43 20.85
C THR A 91 1.03 11.53 19.89
N THR A 92 0.77 12.08 18.71
CA THR A 92 1.78 12.33 17.68
C THR A 92 1.37 13.55 16.85
N ALA A 93 2.29 14.09 16.06
CA ALA A 93 2.04 15.29 15.26
C ALA A 93 1.88 14.93 13.78
N ALA A 94 0.79 15.39 13.17
CA ALA A 94 0.62 15.39 11.73
C ALA A 94 1.13 16.71 11.15
N THR A 95 2.13 16.63 10.25
CA THR A 95 2.81 17.81 9.70
C THR A 95 2.83 17.79 8.17
N ALA A 96 2.86 18.98 7.57
CA ALA A 96 2.91 19.13 6.10
C ALA A 96 4.18 18.52 5.47
N ALA A 97 5.26 18.39 6.24
CA ALA A 97 6.52 17.80 5.76
C ALA A 97 6.34 16.35 5.26
N ARG A 98 5.43 15.59 5.89
CA ARG A 98 5.07 14.22 5.50
C ARG A 98 3.63 14.11 5.00
N ASP A 99 3.12 15.18 4.37
CA ASP A 99 1.76 15.23 3.84
C ASP A 99 0.68 14.89 4.87
N HIS A 100 0.91 15.26 6.13
CA HIS A 100 0.03 15.00 7.27
C HIS A 100 -0.31 13.52 7.49
N THR A 101 0.53 12.62 6.97
CA THR A 101 0.52 11.20 7.33
C THR A 101 1.08 11.03 8.74
N VAL A 102 0.54 10.06 9.46
CA VAL A 102 0.89 9.70 10.83
C VAL A 102 1.28 8.24 10.84
N LYS A 103 2.40 7.93 11.47
CA LYS A 103 2.89 6.57 11.70
C LYS A 103 3.25 6.42 13.17
N VAL A 104 2.74 5.38 13.80
CA VAL A 104 2.99 5.06 15.21
C VAL A 104 3.36 3.59 15.30
N VAL A 105 4.54 3.28 15.82
CA VAL A 105 4.87 1.89 16.19
C VAL A 105 4.41 1.70 17.63
N VAL A 106 3.50 0.77 17.85
CA VAL A 106 3.03 0.40 19.19
C VAL A 106 3.71 -0.90 19.58
N GLU A 107 4.55 -0.84 20.61
CA GLU A 107 5.40 -1.94 21.10
C GLU A 107 4.79 -2.61 22.34
N ASP A 108 5.50 -3.56 22.95
CA ASP A 108 5.08 -4.27 24.17
C ASP A 108 3.71 -4.97 24.06
N LEU A 109 3.40 -5.51 22.88
CA LEU A 109 2.18 -6.27 22.59
C LEU A 109 2.40 -7.78 22.75
N GLN A 110 1.31 -8.51 22.91
CA GLN A 110 1.37 -9.97 22.98
C GLN A 110 1.43 -10.58 21.57
N PRO A 111 2.21 -11.65 21.34
CA PRO A 111 2.27 -12.33 20.05
C PRO A 111 0.97 -12.99 19.62
N GLY A 112 0.63 -12.90 18.33
CA GLY A 112 -0.55 -13.53 17.74
C GLY A 112 -1.87 -12.99 18.28
N GLU A 113 -1.88 -11.80 18.87
CA GLU A 113 -3.07 -11.18 19.44
C GLU A 113 -3.70 -10.18 18.48
N THR A 114 -5.02 -10.10 18.51
CA THR A 114 -5.79 -9.11 17.75
C THR A 114 -6.04 -7.89 18.62
N TYR A 115 -5.79 -6.72 18.03
CA TYR A 115 -6.05 -5.43 18.66
C TYR A 115 -6.93 -4.55 17.76
N TYR A 116 -7.58 -3.59 18.37
CA TYR A 116 -8.38 -2.57 17.70
C TYR A 116 -7.75 -1.21 17.96
N TYR A 117 -7.70 -0.36 16.94
CA TYR A 117 -7.08 0.96 17.04
C TYR A 117 -7.92 2.05 16.38
N ARG A 118 -7.73 3.29 16.84
CA ARG A 118 -8.34 4.47 16.22
C ARG A 118 -7.50 5.70 16.45
N PHE A 119 -7.71 6.70 15.61
CA PHE A 119 -7.08 8.02 15.74
C PHE A 119 -8.12 9.07 16.10
N ARG A 120 -7.68 10.14 16.75
CA ARG A 120 -8.54 11.26 17.15
C ARG A 120 -7.84 12.59 16.95
N VAL A 121 -8.62 13.59 16.58
CA VAL A 121 -8.20 14.99 16.58
C VAL A 121 -9.30 15.80 17.25
N GLY A 122 -9.08 16.18 18.51
CA GLY A 122 -10.14 16.73 19.36
C GLY A 122 -11.27 15.71 19.56
N GLU A 123 -12.49 16.08 19.19
CA GLU A 123 -13.67 15.22 19.34
C GLU A 123 -13.91 14.29 18.13
N VAL A 124 -13.25 14.56 17.00
CA VAL A 124 -13.41 13.77 15.76
C VAL A 124 -12.58 12.50 15.84
N VAL A 125 -13.21 11.36 15.59
CA VAL A 125 -12.61 10.02 15.68
C VAL A 125 -12.60 9.38 14.29
N SER A 126 -11.51 8.69 13.94
CA SER A 126 -11.42 7.91 12.69
C SER A 126 -12.35 6.70 12.71
N GLU A 127 -12.51 6.01 11.57
CA GLU A 127 -12.97 4.63 11.63
C GLU A 127 -12.04 3.76 12.50
N PRO A 128 -12.58 2.75 13.21
CA PRO A 128 -11.74 1.83 13.98
C PRO A 128 -11.08 0.82 13.04
N GLY A 129 -9.76 0.68 13.14
CA GLY A 129 -9.02 -0.40 12.51
C GLY A 129 -8.91 -1.62 13.44
N ARG A 130 -8.61 -2.76 12.84
CA ARG A 130 -8.24 -4.02 13.47
C ARG A 130 -6.86 -4.41 12.96
N THR A 131 -6.02 -4.92 13.86
CA THR A 131 -4.65 -5.33 13.56
C THR A 131 -4.30 -6.60 14.32
N ARG A 132 -3.15 -7.20 14.01
CA ARG A 132 -2.68 -8.46 14.58
C ARG A 132 -1.15 -8.48 14.63
N THR A 133 -0.58 -8.86 15.77
CA THR A 133 0.86 -9.14 15.89
C THR A 133 1.19 -10.49 15.27
N LEU A 134 2.45 -10.69 14.87
CA LEU A 134 2.90 -12.00 14.39
C LEU A 134 2.77 -13.04 15.52
N PRO A 135 2.31 -14.27 15.22
CA PRO A 135 2.27 -15.35 16.21
C PRO A 135 3.69 -15.82 16.55
N ALA A 136 3.87 -16.29 17.79
CA ALA A 136 5.09 -16.93 18.27
C ALA A 136 4.79 -18.35 18.78
N GLY A 137 5.73 -19.28 18.62
CA GLY A 137 5.57 -20.68 19.04
C GLY A 137 4.71 -21.51 18.07
N PRO A 138 4.13 -22.63 18.54
CA PRO A 138 3.37 -23.55 17.69
C PRO A 138 2.18 -22.91 17.00
N LEU A 139 2.13 -22.97 15.66
CA LEU A 139 1.03 -22.43 14.87
C LEU A 139 0.42 -23.51 13.95
N ALA A 140 -0.88 -23.78 14.10
CA ALA A 140 -1.55 -24.83 13.33
C ALA A 140 -2.02 -24.37 11.93
N GLN A 141 -2.37 -23.10 11.80
CA GLN A 141 -2.91 -22.51 10.57
C GLN A 141 -2.47 -21.05 10.46
N LEU A 142 -2.31 -20.59 9.23
CA LEU A 142 -2.01 -19.20 8.89
C LEU A 142 -2.82 -18.81 7.65
N GLY A 143 -3.62 -17.75 7.77
CA GLY A 143 -4.37 -17.18 6.65
C GLY A 143 -3.69 -15.95 6.06
N ILE A 144 -3.26 -16.03 4.80
CA ILE A 144 -2.68 -14.89 4.07
C ILE A 144 -3.50 -14.63 2.81
N ALA A 145 -4.01 -13.41 2.68
CA ALA A 145 -4.52 -12.90 1.41
C ALA A 145 -3.35 -12.40 0.57
N ILE A 146 -3.28 -12.76 -0.71
CA ILE A 146 -2.25 -12.25 -1.62
C ILE A 146 -2.91 -11.32 -2.64
N ALA A 147 -2.35 -10.12 -2.81
CA ALA A 147 -2.81 -9.14 -3.78
C ALA A 147 -1.63 -8.46 -4.50
N SER A 148 -1.89 -7.99 -5.72
CA SER A 148 -0.98 -7.14 -6.50
C SER A 148 -1.79 -6.40 -7.58
N CYS A 149 -1.13 -5.51 -8.33
CA CYS A 149 -1.65 -4.94 -9.58
C CYS A 149 -3.04 -4.31 -9.45
N SER A 150 -3.16 -3.36 -8.52
CA SER A 150 -4.44 -2.76 -8.12
C SER A 150 -4.82 -1.54 -8.96
N ASN A 151 -4.73 -1.61 -10.29
CA ASN A 151 -4.88 -0.44 -11.15
C ASN A 151 -6.27 0.22 -11.03
N TYR A 152 -6.29 1.44 -10.47
CA TYR A 152 -7.53 2.15 -10.08
C TYR A 152 -8.53 2.38 -11.22
N PRO A 153 -8.13 2.82 -12.43
CA PRO A 153 -8.97 2.90 -13.62
C PRO A 153 -9.65 1.60 -14.08
N PHE A 154 -9.02 0.44 -13.88
CA PHE A 154 -9.51 -0.83 -14.44
C PHE A 154 -10.67 -1.46 -13.66
N GLY A 155 -10.97 -0.95 -12.46
CA GLY A 155 -12.10 -1.47 -11.70
C GLY A 155 -12.23 -0.91 -10.30
N PHE A 156 -13.34 -1.27 -9.66
CA PHE A 156 -13.54 -1.08 -8.23
C PHE A 156 -12.82 -2.18 -7.46
N PHE A 157 -12.30 -1.89 -6.27
CA PHE A 157 -11.55 -2.88 -5.49
C PHE A 157 -12.46 -3.83 -4.70
N ASN A 158 -13.38 -4.50 -5.40
CA ASN A 158 -14.29 -5.48 -4.82
C ASN A 158 -13.53 -6.66 -4.19
N ALA A 159 -12.37 -7.03 -4.73
CA ALA A 159 -11.50 -8.05 -4.14
C ALA A 159 -11.00 -7.64 -2.74
N TYR A 160 -10.69 -6.35 -2.54
CA TYR A 160 -10.33 -5.82 -1.22
C TYR A 160 -11.51 -5.82 -0.25
N GLU A 161 -12.72 -5.55 -0.72
CA GLU A 161 -13.92 -5.70 0.10
C GLU A 161 -14.13 -7.15 0.56
N ILE A 162 -13.90 -8.14 -0.32
CA ILE A 162 -14.00 -9.56 0.04
C ILE A 162 -12.94 -9.91 1.10
N ILE A 163 -11.68 -9.51 0.89
CA ILE A 163 -10.58 -9.72 1.84
C ILE A 163 -10.93 -9.10 3.21
N ALA A 164 -11.47 -7.88 3.23
CA ALA A 164 -11.81 -7.20 4.47
C ALA A 164 -12.87 -7.92 5.32
N ASN A 165 -13.77 -8.68 4.68
CA ASN A 165 -14.87 -9.37 5.33
C ASN A 165 -14.56 -10.85 5.64
N ASP A 166 -13.41 -11.36 5.20
CA ASP A 166 -12.99 -12.73 5.49
C ASP A 166 -12.34 -12.82 6.87
N ALA A 167 -12.92 -13.64 7.73
CA ALA A 167 -12.45 -13.85 9.10
C ALA A 167 -11.27 -14.84 9.19
N ASP A 168 -11.04 -15.62 8.14
CA ASP A 168 -9.95 -16.61 8.07
C ASP A 168 -8.62 -15.98 7.62
N ILE A 169 -8.62 -14.69 7.26
CA ILE A 169 -7.41 -13.93 6.88
C ILE A 169 -6.79 -13.30 8.13
N ASP A 170 -5.53 -13.62 8.40
CA ASP A 170 -4.73 -13.01 9.46
C ASP A 170 -3.95 -11.78 8.97
N PHE A 171 -3.39 -11.86 7.76
CA PHE A 171 -2.53 -10.84 7.16
C PHE A 171 -2.82 -10.68 5.66
N VAL A 172 -2.60 -9.48 5.13
CA VAL A 172 -2.60 -9.24 3.68
C VAL A 172 -1.16 -9.07 3.20
N LEU A 173 -0.75 -9.85 2.22
CA LEU A 173 0.52 -9.71 1.50
C LEU A 173 0.27 -9.00 0.16
N HIS A 174 0.76 -7.76 0.04
CA HIS A 174 0.72 -7.01 -1.21
C HIS A 174 2.08 -7.09 -1.92
N LEU A 175 2.09 -7.65 -3.13
CA LEU A 175 3.32 -7.98 -3.88
C LEU A 175 3.83 -6.86 -4.80
N GLY A 176 3.13 -5.73 -4.83
CA GLY A 176 3.51 -4.54 -5.61
C GLY A 176 2.45 -4.13 -6.62
N ASP A 177 2.68 -3.02 -7.30
CA ASP A 177 1.70 -2.31 -8.12
C ASP A 177 0.44 -1.92 -7.32
N TYR A 178 0.65 -1.43 -6.10
CA TYR A 178 -0.40 -0.85 -5.27
C TYR A 178 -0.99 0.38 -5.94
N LEU A 179 -0.15 1.12 -6.69
CA LEU A 179 -0.56 2.20 -7.57
C LEU A 179 0.07 2.04 -8.96
N TYR A 180 -0.43 2.87 -9.88
CA TYR A 180 0.12 3.06 -11.23
C TYR A 180 0.37 4.56 -11.44
N GLU A 181 1.37 4.88 -12.23
CA GLU A 181 1.97 6.19 -12.44
C GLU A 181 1.33 7.03 -13.55
N TYR A 182 0.63 6.36 -14.46
CA TYR A 182 0.13 6.93 -15.72
C TYR A 182 -0.76 8.17 -15.56
N GLY A 183 -0.80 9.01 -16.59
CA GLY A 183 -1.80 10.08 -16.72
C GLY A 183 -3.20 9.56 -17.06
N ALA A 184 -4.19 10.46 -17.08
CA ALA A 184 -5.58 10.15 -17.40
C ALA A 184 -5.79 9.66 -18.85
N ASP A 185 -4.87 10.00 -19.75
CA ASP A 185 -4.84 9.54 -21.15
C ASP A 185 -3.91 8.32 -21.36
N GLY A 186 -3.33 7.78 -20.27
CA GLY A 186 -2.40 6.66 -20.30
C GLY A 186 -3.07 5.29 -20.17
N TRP A 187 -2.36 4.34 -19.57
CA TRP A 187 -2.85 2.96 -19.40
C TRP A 187 -4.10 2.92 -18.51
N GLY A 188 -5.21 2.41 -19.06
CA GLY A 188 -6.52 2.37 -18.39
C GLY A 188 -7.40 3.61 -18.62
N ALA A 189 -7.02 4.52 -19.53
CA ALA A 189 -7.78 5.74 -19.81
C ALA A 189 -9.24 5.48 -20.19
N ALA A 190 -9.50 4.54 -21.11
CA ALA A 190 -10.84 4.24 -21.59
C ALA A 190 -11.72 3.64 -20.48
N GLU A 191 -11.17 2.69 -19.72
CA GLU A 191 -11.83 2.02 -18.59
C GLU A 191 -12.14 3.03 -17.48
N GLY A 192 -11.13 3.82 -17.09
CA GLY A 192 -11.26 4.86 -16.07
C GLY A 192 -12.29 5.92 -16.45
N ALA A 193 -12.30 6.38 -17.69
CA ALA A 193 -13.31 7.33 -18.17
C ALA A 193 -14.73 6.73 -18.11
N ALA A 194 -14.89 5.46 -18.51
CA ALA A 194 -16.18 4.79 -18.53
C ALA A 194 -16.82 4.64 -17.14
N ILE A 195 -16.02 4.47 -16.08
CA ILE A 195 -16.51 4.25 -14.71
C ILE A 195 -16.28 5.44 -13.76
N GLY A 196 -15.74 6.55 -14.27
CA GLY A 196 -15.46 7.76 -13.48
C GLY A 196 -14.30 7.58 -12.50
N ARG A 197 -13.28 6.83 -12.91
CA ARG A 197 -12.06 6.50 -12.16
C ARG A 197 -10.78 6.81 -12.94
N ALA A 198 -10.82 7.83 -13.80
CA ALA A 198 -9.61 8.35 -14.42
C ALA A 198 -8.57 8.74 -13.36
N HIS A 199 -7.29 8.54 -13.66
CA HIS A 199 -6.20 8.88 -12.76
C HIS A 199 -6.15 10.37 -12.41
N ALA A 200 -5.75 10.64 -11.17
CA ALA A 200 -5.46 11.97 -10.64
C ALA A 200 -4.07 11.96 -9.98
N PRO A 201 -3.19 12.95 -10.26
CA PRO A 201 -3.38 13.99 -11.27
C PRO A 201 -3.50 13.41 -12.70
N ALA A 202 -3.97 14.22 -13.64
CA ALA A 202 -4.30 13.76 -15.01
C ALA A 202 -3.06 13.56 -15.90
N HIS A 203 -1.86 13.90 -15.41
CA HIS A 203 -0.58 13.68 -16.07
C HIS A 203 0.19 12.53 -15.40
N GLU A 204 1.23 12.06 -16.09
CA GLU A 204 2.23 11.12 -15.60
C GLU A 204 2.85 11.63 -14.28
N ILE A 205 2.85 10.81 -13.23
CA ILE A 205 3.36 11.25 -11.92
C ILE A 205 4.89 11.21 -11.88
N VAL A 206 5.52 12.34 -11.53
CA VAL A 206 6.99 12.45 -11.50
C VAL A 206 7.47 13.07 -10.19
N SER A 207 6.79 14.10 -9.71
CA SER A 207 7.16 14.80 -8.48
C SER A 207 6.63 14.09 -7.23
N LEU A 208 7.23 14.39 -6.07
CA LEU A 208 6.75 13.88 -4.77
C LEU A 208 5.27 14.21 -4.54
N GLN A 209 4.82 15.41 -4.96
CA GLN A 209 3.42 15.80 -4.82
C GLN A 209 2.51 14.95 -5.71
N ASP A 210 2.93 14.61 -6.93
CA ASP A 210 2.16 13.75 -7.82
C ASP A 210 1.99 12.34 -7.23
N TYR A 211 3.07 11.73 -6.69
CA TYR A 211 2.98 10.43 -6.02
C TYR A 211 2.10 10.46 -4.77
N ARG A 212 2.20 11.52 -3.96
CA ARG A 212 1.30 11.70 -2.80
C ARG A 212 -0.16 11.78 -3.23
N GLU A 213 -0.46 12.52 -4.30
CA GLU A 213 -1.81 12.62 -4.84
C GLU A 213 -2.32 11.29 -5.43
N ARG A 214 -1.44 10.52 -6.07
CA ARG A 214 -1.79 9.18 -6.57
C ARG A 214 -2.07 8.19 -5.43
N HIS A 215 -1.22 8.13 -4.41
CA HIS A 215 -1.51 7.33 -3.22
C HIS A 215 -2.81 7.75 -2.55
N ALA A 216 -3.06 9.07 -2.47
CA ALA A 216 -4.32 9.61 -1.96
C ALA A 216 -5.51 9.08 -2.76
N GLN A 217 -5.47 9.17 -4.09
CA GLN A 217 -6.54 8.68 -4.97
C GLN A 217 -6.84 7.20 -4.70
N TYR A 218 -5.83 6.34 -4.63
CA TYR A 218 -6.03 4.90 -4.45
C TYR A 218 -6.62 4.55 -3.09
N LYS A 219 -6.28 5.31 -2.04
CA LYS A 219 -6.87 5.18 -0.70
C LYS A 219 -8.21 5.87 -0.52
N THR A 220 -8.71 6.55 -1.56
CA THR A 220 -10.10 7.01 -1.56
C THR A 220 -11.04 5.81 -1.78
N ASP A 221 -10.65 4.77 -2.51
CA ASP A 221 -11.51 3.62 -2.79
C ASP A 221 -12.06 2.94 -1.53
N LEU A 222 -13.35 2.61 -1.51
CA LEU A 222 -14.00 1.99 -0.35
C LEU A 222 -13.41 0.61 0.00
N GLY A 223 -13.19 -0.25 -1.01
CA GLY A 223 -12.58 -1.56 -0.79
C GLY A 223 -11.17 -1.43 -0.22
N SER A 224 -10.39 -0.47 -0.72
CA SER A 224 -9.08 -0.12 -0.17
C SER A 224 -9.17 0.23 1.32
N ARG A 225 -10.03 1.18 1.69
CA ARG A 225 -10.20 1.61 3.09
C ARG A 225 -10.65 0.47 4.00
N LEU A 226 -11.58 -0.37 3.53
CA LEU A 226 -12.06 -1.52 4.30
C LEU A 226 -10.95 -2.55 4.56
N MET A 227 -10.16 -2.89 3.53
CA MET A 227 -9.06 -3.86 3.68
C MET A 227 -7.96 -3.35 4.61
N HIS A 228 -7.53 -2.09 4.43
CA HIS A 228 -6.54 -1.47 5.32
C HIS A 228 -7.01 -1.38 6.77
N ALA A 229 -8.30 -1.13 7.00
CA ALA A 229 -8.87 -1.11 8.34
C ALA A 229 -9.01 -2.53 8.94
N ALA A 230 -9.17 -3.58 8.12
CA ALA A 230 -9.50 -4.93 8.59
C ALA A 230 -8.29 -5.75 9.04
N HIS A 231 -7.16 -5.58 8.36
CA HIS A 231 -6.03 -6.49 8.44
C HIS A 231 -4.69 -5.75 8.39
N PRO A 232 -3.67 -6.22 9.12
CA PRO A 232 -2.31 -5.72 8.94
C PRO A 232 -1.76 -6.07 7.55
N LEU A 233 -1.18 -5.07 6.89
CA LEU A 233 -0.58 -5.20 5.57
C LEU A 233 0.92 -5.46 5.67
N ILE A 234 1.37 -6.54 5.02
CA ILE A 234 2.77 -6.79 4.67
C ILE A 234 2.90 -6.43 3.19
N SER A 235 3.54 -5.30 2.88
CA SER A 235 3.56 -4.77 1.51
C SER A 235 4.95 -4.54 1.00
N THR A 236 5.28 -5.11 -0.16
CA THR A 236 6.44 -4.74 -0.98
C THR A 236 5.96 -3.97 -2.21
N TRP A 237 6.87 -3.20 -2.81
CA TRP A 237 6.66 -2.60 -4.12
C TRP A 237 7.03 -3.58 -5.24
N ASP A 238 6.51 -3.28 -6.42
CA ASP A 238 7.05 -3.71 -7.69
C ASP A 238 7.45 -2.46 -8.50
N ASP A 239 7.26 -2.43 -9.81
CA ASP A 239 7.70 -1.30 -10.64
C ASP A 239 6.81 -0.07 -10.54
N HIS A 240 5.50 -0.25 -10.61
CA HIS A 240 4.58 0.87 -10.80
C HIS A 240 4.45 1.79 -9.58
N GLU A 241 4.94 1.39 -8.40
CA GLU A 241 5.15 2.32 -7.28
C GLU A 241 6.06 3.50 -7.65
N SER A 242 6.96 3.31 -8.62
CA SER A 242 7.78 4.35 -9.22
C SER A 242 7.34 4.62 -10.66
N THR A 243 7.70 3.76 -11.60
CA THR A 243 7.23 3.79 -12.98
C THR A 243 7.58 2.47 -13.65
N ASN A 244 6.84 2.10 -14.71
CA ASN A 244 6.95 0.82 -15.39
C ASN A 244 8.41 0.42 -15.72
N ASN A 245 8.77 -0.82 -15.39
CA ASN A 245 10.07 -1.44 -15.62
C ASN A 245 11.31 -0.57 -15.27
N PRO A 246 11.53 -0.21 -13.99
CA PRO A 246 12.70 0.49 -13.54
C PRO A 246 13.87 -0.46 -13.37
N TRP A 247 15.05 0.12 -13.53
CA TRP A 247 16.36 -0.45 -13.26
C TRP A 247 17.25 0.63 -12.63
N LEU A 248 18.50 0.30 -12.31
CA LEU A 248 19.39 1.20 -11.56
C LEU A 248 19.60 2.58 -12.20
N GLY A 249 19.60 2.66 -13.53
CA GLY A 249 19.90 3.88 -14.29
C GLY A 249 18.71 4.54 -14.97
N GLY A 250 17.54 3.91 -15.00
CA GLY A 250 16.35 4.46 -15.66
C GLY A 250 15.12 3.58 -15.48
N ALA A 251 14.12 3.81 -16.32
CA ALA A 251 12.94 2.96 -16.42
C ALA A 251 12.36 3.05 -17.82
N GLN A 252 11.59 2.04 -18.23
CA GLN A 252 10.96 2.03 -19.55
C GLN A 252 9.98 3.21 -19.72
N ASN A 253 9.20 3.51 -18.69
CA ASN A 253 8.27 4.64 -18.68
C ASN A 253 8.85 5.86 -17.96
N HIS A 254 10.08 6.24 -18.33
CA HIS A 254 10.69 7.49 -17.86
C HIS A 254 11.42 8.19 -19.01
N GLN A 255 11.11 9.47 -19.24
CA GLN A 255 11.72 10.27 -20.31
C GLN A 255 12.55 11.41 -19.72
N PRO A 256 13.90 11.29 -19.67
CA PRO A 256 14.74 12.29 -19.00
C PRO A 256 14.62 13.71 -19.55
N ASP A 257 14.37 13.85 -20.86
CA ASP A 257 14.23 15.14 -21.53
C ASP A 257 13.01 15.94 -21.06
N THR A 258 11.96 15.27 -20.59
CA THR A 258 10.69 15.89 -20.18
C THR A 258 10.38 15.74 -18.71
N GLU A 259 10.91 14.71 -18.06
CA GLU A 259 10.62 14.33 -16.67
C GLU A 259 11.80 14.53 -15.72
N GLY A 260 12.97 14.90 -16.26
CA GLY A 260 14.17 15.18 -15.48
C GLY A 260 14.97 13.93 -15.08
N ASP A 261 15.70 14.03 -13.98
CA ASP A 261 16.60 12.96 -13.53
C ASP A 261 15.83 11.77 -12.90
N TRP A 262 16.18 10.56 -13.34
CA TRP A 262 15.55 9.32 -12.85
C TRP A 262 15.66 9.16 -11.34
N ARG A 263 16.82 9.43 -10.74
CA ARG A 263 17.02 9.25 -9.30
C ARG A 263 16.12 10.19 -8.52
N THR A 264 15.89 11.40 -9.03
CA THR A 264 14.94 12.37 -8.45
C THR A 264 13.51 11.83 -8.46
N ARG A 265 13.02 11.29 -9.59
CA ARG A 265 11.69 10.66 -9.69
C ARG A 265 11.58 9.44 -8.77
N ARG A 266 12.59 8.56 -8.76
CA ARG A 266 12.66 7.38 -7.89
C ARG A 266 12.61 7.77 -6.42
N ASP A 267 13.44 8.70 -5.97
CA ASP A 267 13.52 9.08 -4.56
C ASP A 267 12.21 9.75 -4.09
N ALA A 268 11.54 10.51 -4.98
CA ALA A 268 10.20 11.03 -4.74
C ALA A 268 9.16 9.91 -4.56
N SER A 269 9.18 8.89 -5.43
CA SER A 269 8.28 7.73 -5.33
C SER A 269 8.47 6.95 -4.03
N LEU A 270 9.72 6.68 -3.66
CA LEU A 270 10.06 5.97 -2.42
C LEU A 270 9.66 6.78 -1.20
N GLN A 271 9.91 8.09 -1.19
CA GLN A 271 9.46 8.93 -0.09
C GLN A 271 7.94 8.88 0.07
N ALA A 272 7.18 9.00 -1.02
CA ALA A 272 5.72 8.89 -0.97
C ALA A 272 5.27 7.51 -0.47
N TYR A 273 5.91 6.43 -0.93
CA TYR A 273 5.62 5.07 -0.48
C TYR A 273 5.75 4.93 1.05
N PHE A 274 6.87 5.37 1.64
CA PHE A 274 7.06 5.32 3.09
C PHE A 274 6.16 6.28 3.87
N GLU A 275 5.66 7.36 3.26
CA GLU A 275 4.67 8.24 3.88
C GLU A 275 3.27 7.60 3.87
N TRP A 276 2.90 6.93 2.78
CA TRP A 276 1.52 6.53 2.50
C TRP A 276 1.21 5.05 2.71
N MET A 277 2.21 4.18 2.80
CA MET A 277 2.02 2.75 3.10
C MET A 277 2.32 2.46 4.57
N PRO A 278 1.63 1.48 5.21
CA PRO A 278 1.87 1.11 6.59
C PRO A 278 3.14 0.24 6.73
N VAL A 279 4.26 0.75 6.21
CA VAL A 279 5.59 0.12 6.22
C VAL A 279 6.47 0.94 7.17
N ARG A 280 7.36 0.33 7.96
CA ARG A 280 8.27 1.07 8.87
C ARG A 280 9.21 1.96 8.07
N ASP A 281 9.57 3.12 8.64
CA ASP A 281 10.65 3.92 8.04
C ASP A 281 11.97 3.12 8.13
N PRO A 282 12.90 3.28 7.16
CA PRO A 282 14.17 2.58 7.20
C PRO A 282 14.96 2.92 8.47
N GLU A 283 15.70 1.94 8.99
CA GLU A 283 16.57 2.15 10.14
C GLU A 283 17.61 3.25 9.85
N PRO A 284 18.05 4.01 10.87
CA PRO A 284 19.03 5.07 10.70
C PRO A 284 20.27 4.60 9.94
N GLY A 285 20.57 5.24 8.81
CA GLY A 285 21.72 4.93 7.96
C GLY A 285 21.42 3.98 6.79
N LEU A 286 20.23 3.37 6.73
CA LEU A 286 19.78 2.59 5.58
C LEU A 286 19.04 3.47 4.56
N SER A 287 19.15 3.11 3.29
CA SER A 287 18.44 3.79 2.20
C SER A 287 16.98 3.38 2.16
N ARG A 288 16.10 4.29 1.76
CA ARG A 288 14.72 3.94 1.41
C ARG A 288 14.64 2.93 0.26
N ALA A 289 15.66 2.82 -0.58
CA ALA A 289 15.66 1.84 -1.65
C ALA A 289 15.82 0.39 -1.14
N GLU A 290 16.23 0.19 0.11
CA GLU A 290 16.65 -1.11 0.67
C GLU A 290 15.53 -1.78 1.49
N LEU A 291 14.47 -2.26 0.82
CA LEU A 291 13.30 -2.87 1.49
C LEU A 291 13.32 -4.41 1.51
N TRP A 292 14.34 -4.96 2.16
CA TRP A 292 14.35 -6.38 2.51
C TRP A 292 13.80 -6.58 3.92
N ARG A 293 12.84 -7.49 4.08
CA ARG A 293 12.23 -7.80 5.38
C ARG A 293 12.05 -9.29 5.54
N HIS A 294 11.92 -9.71 6.79
CA HIS A 294 11.67 -11.08 7.17
C HIS A 294 10.60 -11.14 8.25
N PHE A 295 9.65 -12.05 8.07
CA PHE A 295 8.55 -12.30 8.98
C PHE A 295 8.54 -13.78 9.32
N SER A 296 8.40 -14.09 10.61
CA SER A 296 8.25 -15.46 11.11
C SER A 296 6.87 -15.61 11.74
N PHE A 297 6.13 -16.61 11.30
CA PHE A 297 4.79 -16.93 11.77
C PHE A 297 4.86 -18.20 12.62
N GLY A 298 5.14 -18.03 13.91
CA GLY A 298 5.36 -19.15 14.82
C GLY A 298 6.47 -20.09 14.31
N ASP A 299 6.23 -21.38 14.41
CA ASP A 299 7.06 -22.45 13.83
C ASP A 299 6.54 -22.99 12.48
N LEU A 300 5.52 -22.34 11.90
CA LEU A 300 4.84 -22.83 10.71
C LEU A 300 5.46 -22.30 9.40
N ALA A 301 5.73 -20.99 9.33
CA ALA A 301 6.16 -20.36 8.11
C ALA A 301 7.12 -19.18 8.32
N SER A 302 8.02 -19.00 7.36
CA SER A 302 8.88 -17.83 7.25
C SER A 302 8.66 -17.17 5.89
N LEU A 303 8.54 -15.85 5.89
CA LEU A 303 8.38 -15.03 4.68
C LEU A 303 9.52 -14.02 4.60
N THR A 304 10.24 -14.03 3.47
CA THR A 304 11.26 -13.03 3.17
C THR A 304 10.82 -12.21 1.97
N THR A 305 10.69 -10.88 2.14
CA THR A 305 10.40 -9.99 1.03
C THR A 305 11.71 -9.62 0.33
N LEU A 306 11.71 -9.67 -1.00
CA LEU A 306 12.84 -9.29 -1.82
C LEU A 306 12.62 -7.87 -2.36
N GLU A 307 13.66 -7.05 -2.33
CA GLU A 307 13.73 -5.83 -3.14
C GLU A 307 14.34 -6.20 -4.50
N THR A 308 13.61 -5.92 -5.59
CA THR A 308 13.99 -6.35 -6.94
C THR A 308 13.97 -5.23 -7.98
N ARG A 309 13.88 -3.97 -7.56
CA ARG A 309 13.67 -2.84 -8.47
C ARG A 309 14.76 -1.79 -8.35
N HIS A 310 15.19 -1.42 -7.15
CA HIS A 310 15.96 -0.19 -6.93
C HIS A 310 17.41 -0.38 -6.49
N THR A 311 17.80 -1.57 -6.04
CA THR A 311 19.11 -1.79 -5.39
C THR A 311 20.11 -2.55 -6.24
N GLY A 312 19.66 -3.38 -7.18
CA GLY A 312 20.57 -4.19 -7.98
C GLY A 312 20.10 -4.53 -9.40
N ARG A 313 18.93 -4.07 -9.86
CA ARG A 313 18.38 -4.52 -11.16
C ARG A 313 19.12 -3.87 -12.33
N SER A 314 19.75 -4.69 -13.18
CA SER A 314 20.23 -4.25 -14.49
C SER A 314 19.07 -3.99 -15.45
N GLU A 315 19.29 -3.13 -16.45
CA GLU A 315 18.32 -2.87 -17.51
C GLU A 315 17.88 -4.18 -18.18
N GLN A 316 16.57 -4.42 -18.29
CA GLN A 316 16.05 -5.64 -18.87
C GLN A 316 16.51 -5.82 -20.32
N ILE A 317 16.87 -7.04 -20.69
CA ILE A 317 17.18 -7.38 -22.08
C ILE A 317 15.86 -7.54 -22.84
N ASP A 318 15.71 -6.78 -23.91
CA ASP A 318 14.67 -7.03 -24.90
C ASP A 318 15.18 -8.07 -25.90
N TYR A 319 14.59 -9.27 -25.87
CA TYR A 319 14.98 -10.34 -26.80
C TYR A 319 14.79 -9.91 -28.27
N GLY A 320 13.83 -9.04 -28.57
CA GLY A 320 13.58 -8.53 -29.91
C GLY A 320 14.83 -7.91 -30.55
N ASP A 321 15.66 -7.22 -29.77
CA ASP A 321 16.89 -6.58 -30.23
C ASP A 321 18.00 -7.58 -30.59
N HIS A 322 17.86 -8.84 -30.18
CA HIS A 322 18.88 -9.87 -30.35
C HIS A 322 18.44 -11.00 -31.29
N LEU A 323 17.13 -11.24 -31.43
CA LEU A 323 16.61 -12.40 -32.15
C LEU A 323 17.05 -12.44 -33.63
N GLU A 324 17.15 -11.29 -34.30
CA GLU A 324 17.61 -11.23 -35.70
C GLU A 324 19.08 -11.60 -35.88
N ALA A 325 19.88 -11.58 -34.80
CA ALA A 325 21.29 -11.94 -34.84
C ALA A 325 21.54 -13.42 -34.49
N ILE A 326 20.48 -14.21 -34.24
CA ILE A 326 20.56 -15.62 -33.85
C ILE A 326 20.11 -16.51 -35.02
N ASP A 327 21.04 -16.85 -35.92
CA ASP A 327 20.73 -17.67 -37.10
C ASP A 327 21.04 -19.16 -36.90
N ASN A 328 21.90 -19.49 -35.93
CA ASN A 328 22.33 -20.85 -35.66
C ASN A 328 22.68 -21.05 -34.17
N GLU A 329 23.01 -22.29 -33.82
CA GLU A 329 23.34 -22.70 -32.45
C GLU A 329 24.52 -21.93 -31.85
N ALA A 330 25.54 -21.61 -32.63
CA ALA A 330 26.69 -20.86 -32.13
C ALA A 330 26.34 -19.40 -31.81
N ASP A 331 25.39 -18.80 -32.54
CA ASP A 331 24.93 -17.43 -32.27
C ASP A 331 24.06 -17.39 -31.02
N ARG A 332 23.18 -18.39 -30.85
CA ARG A 332 22.43 -18.60 -29.62
C ARG A 332 23.37 -18.75 -28.44
N ASP A 333 24.39 -19.60 -28.55
CA ASP A 333 25.30 -19.88 -27.44
C ASP A 333 26.10 -18.62 -27.05
N ARG A 334 26.51 -17.79 -28.04
CA ARG A 334 27.09 -16.47 -27.75
C ARG A 334 26.11 -15.53 -27.08
N PHE A 335 24.85 -15.45 -27.52
CA PHE A 335 23.83 -14.65 -26.84
C PHE A 335 23.62 -15.10 -25.38
N LEU A 336 23.54 -16.41 -25.14
CA LEU A 336 23.41 -16.98 -23.80
C LEU A 336 24.62 -16.62 -22.92
N GLN A 337 25.84 -16.72 -23.46
CA GLN A 337 27.07 -16.47 -22.71
C GLN A 337 27.34 -14.98 -22.49
N ASP A 338 27.27 -14.18 -23.55
CA ASP A 338 27.80 -12.83 -23.59
C ASP A 338 26.75 -11.76 -23.24
N ILE A 339 25.45 -12.09 -23.37
CA ILE A 339 24.34 -11.15 -23.12
C ILE A 339 23.55 -11.57 -21.87
N LEU A 340 23.00 -12.79 -21.85
CA LEU A 340 22.25 -13.28 -20.67
C LEU A 340 23.18 -13.63 -19.50
N GLY A 341 24.34 -14.23 -19.81
CA GLY A 341 25.34 -14.68 -18.85
C GLY A 341 26.40 -13.63 -18.50
N ASP A 342 26.24 -12.38 -18.94
CA ASP A 342 27.18 -11.31 -18.61
C ASP A 342 27.25 -11.10 -17.09
N SER A 343 28.41 -11.45 -16.53
CA SER A 343 28.70 -11.36 -15.10
C SER A 343 28.66 -9.93 -14.51
N SER A 344 28.65 -8.89 -15.36
CA SER A 344 28.50 -7.51 -14.92
C SER A 344 27.05 -7.12 -14.64
N ARG A 345 26.10 -7.92 -15.12
CA ARG A 345 24.67 -7.72 -14.90
C ARG A 345 24.25 -8.34 -13.57
N SER A 346 23.21 -7.78 -12.97
CA SER A 346 22.72 -8.15 -11.65
C SER A 346 21.21 -8.24 -11.57
N LEU A 347 20.76 -8.96 -10.54
CA LEU A 347 19.40 -9.22 -10.10
C LEU A 347 18.60 -10.29 -10.87
N LEU A 348 18.84 -10.50 -12.17
CA LEU A 348 18.43 -11.71 -12.94
C LEU A 348 19.24 -11.87 -14.25
N SER A 349 20.55 -12.10 -14.15
CA SER A 349 21.42 -12.51 -15.28
C SER A 349 22.31 -13.67 -14.83
N ALA A 350 22.23 -14.77 -15.59
CA ALA A 350 22.64 -16.15 -15.30
C ALA A 350 21.73 -16.94 -14.34
#